data_AF-A0A1F5P426-F1
#
_entry.id   AF-A0A1F5P426-F1
#
_cell.length_a   1.000
_cell.length_b   1.000
_cell.length_c   1.000
_cell.angle_alpha   90.00
_cell.angle_beta   90.00
_cell.angle_gamma   90.00
#
_symmetry.space_group_name_H-M   'P 1'
#
loop_
_entity.id
_entity.type
_entity.pdbx_description
1 polymer ?
#
loop_
_entity_poly.entity_id
_entity_poly.type
_entity_poly.pdbx_seq_one_letter_code
_entity_poly.pdbx_strand_id
1 'polypeptide(L)'
;MHKFFHSKLFIFFLVIFLTLSVTALFREITDTLKVKKEIAKLEQEARALESKNQDLKNIVGYLNSPAYKEKAARENLNLKSEGEVAVALPSDESSIDSQETIDGASHGPKDNMLKWWKYFFERKQ
;
A
#
# COMPACT_ATOMS: atom_id res chain seq x y z
N MET A 1 57.23 -14.50 53.14
CA MET A 1 56.10 -15.17 52.45
C MET A 1 55.82 -14.54 51.07
N HIS A 2 56.79 -14.46 50.16
CA HIS A 2 56.57 -13.86 48.82
C HIS A 2 56.99 -14.76 47.65
N LYS A 3 57.61 -15.93 47.92
CA LYS A 3 58.14 -16.81 46.87
C LYS A 3 57.11 -17.80 46.29
N PHE A 4 55.96 -17.98 46.94
CA PHE A 4 54.89 -18.88 46.45
C PHE A 4 54.12 -18.29 45.25
N PHE A 5 53.96 -16.96 45.20
CA PHE A 5 53.21 -16.26 44.15
C PHE A 5 53.94 -16.17 42.79
N HIS A 6 55.22 -16.54 42.71
CA HIS A 6 56.00 -16.51 41.46
C HIS A 6 56.33 -17.91 40.93
N SER A 7 55.81 -18.97 41.55
CA SER A 7 55.97 -20.32 41.02
C SER A 7 55.16 -20.47 39.73
N LYS A 8 55.78 -21.00 38.67
CA LYS A 8 55.13 -21.24 37.38
C LYS A 8 53.82 -22.05 37.52
N LEU A 9 53.75 -22.91 38.54
CA LEU A 9 52.55 -23.68 38.89
C LEU A 9 51.41 -22.80 39.43
N PHE A 10 51.72 -21.86 40.33
CA PHE A 10 50.70 -20.95 40.86
C PHE A 10 50.10 -20.07 39.75
N ILE A 11 50.96 -19.57 38.86
CA ILE A 11 50.53 -18.82 37.67
C ILE A 11 49.69 -19.70 36.72
N PHE A 12 50.07 -20.96 36.53
CA PHE A 12 49.30 -21.90 35.71
C PHE A 12 47.88 -22.13 36.28
N PHE A 13 47.76 -22.38 37.59
CA PHE A 13 46.45 -22.50 38.24
C PHE A 13 45.63 -21.21 38.19
N LEU A 14 46.28 -20.05 38.34
CA LEU A 14 45.63 -18.74 38.24
C LEU A 14 45.07 -18.51 36.82
N VAL A 15 45.84 -18.84 35.78
CA VAL A 15 45.39 -18.73 34.38
C VAL A 15 44.22 -19.65 34.12
N ILE A 16 44.26 -20.89 34.60
CA ILE A 16 43.13 -21.84 34.46
C ILE A 16 41.88 -21.30 35.18
N PHE A 17 42.03 -20.79 36.39
CA PHE A 17 40.91 -20.23 37.14
C PHE A 17 40.32 -19.01 36.43
N LEU A 18 41.17 -18.15 35.85
CA LEU A 18 40.75 -16.98 35.10
C LEU A 18 40.02 -17.38 33.81
N THR A 19 40.53 -18.34 33.05
CA THR A 19 39.88 -18.79 31.81
C THR A 19 38.52 -19.46 32.08
N LEU A 20 38.40 -20.27 33.14
CA LEU A 20 37.12 -20.84 33.57
C LEU A 20 36.13 -19.74 34.00
N SER A 21 36.59 -18.74 34.75
CA SER A 21 35.72 -17.63 35.17
C SER A 21 35.25 -16.79 33.98
N VAL A 22 36.15 -16.46 33.05
CA VAL A 22 35.83 -15.69 31.85
C VAL A 22 34.83 -16.44 30.96
N THR A 23 35.03 -17.74 30.75
CA THR A 23 34.10 -18.55 29.91
C THR A 23 32.72 -18.67 30.53
N ALA A 24 32.61 -18.80 31.85
CA ALA A 24 31.32 -18.82 32.55
C ALA A 24 30.56 -17.50 32.39
N LEU A 25 31.25 -16.37 32.59
CA LEU A 25 30.67 -15.03 32.41
C LEU A 25 30.28 -14.76 30.95
N PHE A 26 31.09 -15.20 30.00
CA PHE A 26 30.81 -15.00 28.58
C PHE A 26 29.53 -15.72 28.16
N ARG A 27 29.31 -16.95 28.64
CA ARG A 27 28.09 -17.72 28.34
C ARG A 27 26.84 -17.00 28.83
N GLU A 28 26.84 -16.57 30.09
CA GLU A 28 25.72 -15.87 30.72
C GLU A 28 25.34 -14.57 29.97
N ILE A 29 26.35 -13.80 29.58
CA ILE A 29 26.15 -12.56 28.82
C ILE A 29 25.53 -12.86 27.46
N THR A 30 26.06 -13.85 26.73
CA THR A 30 25.54 -14.19 25.40
C THR A 30 24.09 -14.68 25.45
N ASP A 31 23.72 -15.47 26.45
CA ASP A 31 22.37 -16.01 26.56
C ASP A 31 21.37 -14.93 26.99
N THR A 32 21.75 -14.07 27.93
CA THR A 32 20.94 -12.90 28.32
C THR A 32 20.70 -11.96 27.13
N LEU A 33 21.72 -11.72 26.30
CA LEU A 33 21.58 -10.87 25.12
C LEU A 33 20.65 -11.49 24.05
N LYS A 34 20.74 -12.81 23.83
CA LYS A 34 19.82 -13.52 22.91
C LYS A 34 18.37 -13.39 23.39
N VAL A 35 18.11 -13.66 24.67
CA VAL A 35 16.77 -13.56 25.25
C VAL A 35 16.23 -12.15 25.15
N LYS A 36 17.02 -11.12 25.49
CA LYS A 36 16.61 -9.71 25.34
C LYS A 36 16.28 -9.34 23.90
N LYS A 37 17.08 -9.82 22.94
CA LYS A 37 16.84 -9.59 21.50
C LYS A 37 15.55 -10.27 21.04
N GLU A 38 15.29 -11.47 21.51
CA GLU A 38 14.07 -12.21 21.18
C GLU A 38 12.82 -11.55 21.77
N ILE A 39 12.88 -11.09 23.03
CA ILE A 39 11.83 -10.28 23.64
C ILE A 39 11.57 -9.02 22.81
N ALA A 40 12.61 -8.26 22.48
CA ALA A 40 12.46 -7.03 21.69
C ALA A 40 11.83 -7.29 20.30
N LYS A 41 12.21 -8.41 19.66
CA LYS A 41 11.62 -8.85 18.39
C LYS A 41 10.14 -9.17 18.56
N LEU A 42 9.78 -9.97 19.56
CA LEU A 42 8.39 -10.36 19.83
C LEU A 42 7.52 -9.15 20.17
N GLU A 43 8.03 -8.20 20.96
CA GLU A 43 7.31 -6.94 21.23
C GLU A 43 7.11 -6.09 19.96
N GLN A 44 8.09 -6.07 19.06
CA GLN A 44 7.96 -5.37 17.79
C GLN A 44 6.90 -6.03 16.90
N GLU A 45 6.90 -7.35 16.82
CA GLU A 45 5.89 -8.12 16.08
C GLU A 45 4.49 -7.92 16.66
N ALA A 46 4.35 -7.92 17.99
CA ALA A 46 3.08 -7.64 18.67
C ALA A 46 2.54 -6.24 18.33
N ARG A 47 3.39 -5.20 18.42
CA ARG A 47 3.03 -3.82 18.04
C ARG A 47 2.62 -3.72 16.58
N ALA A 48 3.34 -4.39 15.68
CA ALA A 48 2.99 -4.41 14.26
C ALA A 48 1.65 -5.10 14.01
N LEU A 49 1.36 -6.19 14.73
CA LEU A 49 0.10 -6.91 14.62
C LEU A 49 -1.07 -6.10 15.18
N GLU A 50 -0.87 -5.39 16.28
CA GLU A 50 -1.87 -4.49 16.87
C GLU A 50 -2.22 -3.34 15.92
N SER A 51 -1.21 -2.69 15.32
CA SER A 51 -1.42 -1.66 14.29
C SER A 51 -2.23 -2.21 13.11
N LYS A 52 -1.85 -3.39 12.58
CA LYS A 52 -2.61 -4.03 11.51
C LYS A 52 -4.05 -4.34 11.91
N ASN A 53 -4.27 -4.79 13.14
CA ASN A 53 -5.61 -5.07 13.63
C ASN A 53 -6.47 -3.79 13.68
N GLN A 54 -5.89 -2.67 14.12
CA GLN A 54 -6.55 -1.38 14.14
C GLN A 54 -6.89 -0.88 12.72
N ASP A 55 -5.96 -1.00 11.78
CA ASP A 55 -6.19 -0.63 10.38
C ASP A 55 -7.32 -1.45 9.76
N LEU A 56 -7.32 -2.77 9.98
CA LEU A 56 -8.39 -3.66 9.53
C LEU A 56 -9.74 -3.28 10.14
N LYS A 57 -9.78 -2.97 11.44
CA LYS A 57 -11.01 -2.49 12.10
C LYS A 57 -11.52 -1.19 11.48
N ASN A 58 -10.63 -0.26 11.15
CA ASN A 58 -11.00 1.00 10.50
C ASN A 58 -11.59 0.76 9.11
N ILE A 59 -10.98 -0.12 8.31
CA ILE A 59 -11.48 -0.52 6.99
C ILE A 59 -12.86 -1.17 7.13
N VAL A 60 -13.01 -2.13 8.03
CA VAL A 60 -14.30 -2.80 8.29
C VAL A 60 -15.34 -1.78 8.74
N GLY A 61 -14.99 -0.81 9.58
CA GLY A 61 -15.87 0.27 9.99
C GLY A 61 -16.33 1.14 8.81
N TYR A 62 -15.40 1.52 7.92
CA TYR A 62 -15.69 2.26 6.71
C TYR A 62 -16.62 1.49 5.76
N LEU A 63 -16.33 0.21 5.51
CA LEU A 63 -17.15 -0.64 4.63
C LEU A 63 -18.55 -0.88 5.19
N ASN A 64 -18.72 -0.90 6.52
CA ASN A 64 -20.03 -1.01 7.15
C ASN A 64 -20.80 0.32 7.21
N SER A 65 -20.14 1.45 6.94
CA SER A 65 -20.75 2.77 7.02
C SER A 65 -21.90 2.92 6.02
N PRO A 66 -22.95 3.69 6.36
CA PRO A 66 -24.05 3.95 5.44
C PRO A 66 -23.58 4.68 4.17
N ALA A 67 -22.57 5.55 4.28
CA ALA A 67 -21.98 6.24 3.14
C ALA A 67 -21.33 5.28 2.13
N TYR A 68 -20.62 4.26 2.59
CA TYR A 68 -20.07 3.25 1.69
C TYR A 68 -21.17 2.38 1.07
N LYS A 69 -22.19 2.00 1.85
CA LYS A 69 -23.34 1.24 1.34
C LYS A 69 -24.10 2.00 0.25
N GLU A 70 -24.32 3.30 0.43
CA GLU A 70 -24.93 4.17 -0.57
C GLU A 70 -24.07 4.30 -1.83
N LYS A 71 -22.76 4.51 -1.66
CA LYS A 71 -21.80 4.53 -2.78
C LYS A 71 -21.84 3.21 -3.56
N ALA A 72 -21.77 2.08 -2.86
CA ALA A 72 -21.82 0.76 -3.47
C ALA A 72 -23.17 0.49 -4.17
N ALA A 73 -24.29 0.95 -3.60
CA ALA A 73 -25.60 0.84 -4.23
C ALA A 73 -25.70 1.69 -5.50
N ARG A 74 -25.16 2.91 -5.50
CA ARG A 74 -25.08 3.76 -6.69
C ARG A 74 -24.22 3.14 -7.80
N GLU A 75 -23.05 2.62 -7.45
CA GLU A 75 -22.10 2.05 -8.42
C GLU A 75 -22.56 0.69 -8.98
N ASN A 76 -23.09 -0.21 -8.14
CA ASN A 76 -23.40 -1.59 -8.55
C ASN A 76 -24.84 -1.80 -8.99
N LEU A 77 -25.77 -1.00 -8.46
CA LEU A 77 -27.20 -1.20 -8.69
C LEU A 77 -27.82 -0.02 -9.44
N ASN A 78 -27.03 1.00 -9.83
CA ASN A 78 -27.51 2.29 -10.35
C ASN A 78 -28.67 2.85 -9.50
N LEU A 79 -28.68 2.51 -8.20
CA LEU A 79 -29.76 2.87 -7.29
C LEU A 79 -29.69 4.36 -6.99
N LYS A 80 -30.85 5.01 -7.05
CA LYS A 80 -31.01 6.43 -6.72
C LYS A 80 -31.57 6.62 -5.33
N SER A 81 -31.08 7.64 -4.66
CA SER A 81 -31.65 8.10 -3.39
C SER A 81 -33.05 8.69 -3.63
N GLU A 82 -33.93 8.62 -2.63
CA GLU A 82 -35.29 9.15 -2.74
C GLU A 82 -35.26 10.66 -3.05
N GLY A 83 -35.78 11.04 -4.22
CA GLY A 83 -35.83 12.45 -4.69
C GLY A 83 -34.86 12.82 -5.83
N GLU A 84 -34.04 11.90 -6.31
CA GLU A 84 -33.08 12.19 -7.38
C GLU A 84 -33.64 11.83 -8.78
N VAL A 85 -33.61 12.72 -9.79
CA VAL A 85 -34.13 12.46 -11.16
C VAL A 85 -33.07 11.82 -12.07
N ALA A 86 -33.29 10.60 -12.56
CA ALA A 86 -32.39 9.95 -13.52
C ALA A 86 -32.63 10.51 -14.91
N VAL A 87 -31.64 11.20 -15.47
CA VAL A 87 -31.67 11.62 -16.87
C VAL A 87 -30.93 10.57 -17.68
N ALA A 88 -31.68 9.69 -18.34
CA ALA A 88 -31.12 8.87 -19.41
C ALA A 88 -30.92 9.79 -20.60
N LEU A 89 -29.65 10.09 -20.95
CA LEU A 89 -29.35 10.73 -22.22
C LEU A 89 -29.69 9.72 -23.32
N PRO A 90 -30.49 10.08 -24.34
CA PRO A 90 -30.64 9.23 -25.50
C PRO A 90 -29.25 9.03 -26.11
N SER A 91 -28.79 7.78 -26.13
CA SER A 91 -27.76 7.38 -27.07
C SER A 91 -28.34 7.67 -28.45
N ASP A 92 -27.68 8.49 -29.25
CA ASP A 92 -28.11 8.80 -30.62
C ASP A 92 -28.07 7.52 -31.48
N GLU A 93 -29.10 6.69 -31.35
CA GLU A 93 -29.56 5.77 -32.39
C GLU A 93 -30.81 6.39 -33.01
N SER A 94 -30.63 7.58 -33.57
CA SER A 94 -31.60 8.20 -34.47
C SER A 94 -30.92 8.52 -35.81
N SER A 95 -30.71 7.47 -36.58
CA SER A 95 -30.64 7.59 -38.04
C SER A 95 -31.56 6.55 -38.66
N ILE A 96 -32.86 6.67 -38.34
CA ILE A 96 -33.92 6.22 -39.24
C ILE A 96 -34.13 7.33 -40.26
N ASP A 97 -33.63 7.03 -41.47
CA ASP A 97 -34.29 7.28 -42.75
C ASP A 97 -34.80 8.71 -42.99
N SER A 98 -33.91 9.53 -43.56
CA SER A 98 -34.31 10.63 -44.43
C SER A 98 -33.39 10.61 -45.64
N GLN A 99 -34.00 10.19 -46.73
CA GLN A 99 -33.46 10.00 -48.05
C GLN A 99 -33.09 11.35 -48.68
N GLU A 100 -31.80 11.66 -48.78
CA GLU A 100 -31.28 12.45 -49.91
C GLU A 100 -29.91 11.88 -50.34
N THR A 101 -29.95 11.18 -51.46
CA THR A 101 -28.82 10.86 -52.31
C THR A 101 -28.22 12.14 -52.89
N ILE A 102 -27.08 12.62 -52.39
CA ILE A 102 -26.10 13.38 -53.20
C ILE A 102 -24.68 13.00 -52.78
N ASP A 103 -24.03 12.30 -53.70
CA ASP A 103 -22.60 12.18 -54.01
C ASP A 103 -21.56 11.86 -52.93
N GLY A 104 -20.79 10.82 -53.24
CA GLY A 104 -19.73 10.26 -52.43
C GLY A 104 -18.58 11.22 -52.14
N ALA A 105 -18.25 11.32 -50.86
CA ALA A 105 -16.87 11.45 -50.41
C ALA A 105 -16.78 10.86 -48.99
N SER A 106 -15.93 9.84 -48.85
CA SER A 106 -15.55 9.26 -47.56
C SER A 106 -14.80 10.32 -46.75
N HIS A 107 -15.52 11.06 -45.93
CA HIS A 107 -14.94 12.02 -44.99
C HIS A 107 -14.42 11.26 -43.77
N GLY A 108 -13.25 10.61 -43.95
CA GLY A 108 -12.47 10.08 -42.83
C GLY A 108 -11.97 11.20 -41.90
N PRO A 109 -11.34 10.87 -40.76
CA PRO A 109 -10.88 11.83 -39.73
C PRO A 109 -10.02 13.02 -40.23
N LYS A 110 -9.50 12.93 -41.46
CA LYS A 110 -8.84 14.04 -42.18
C LYS A 110 -9.78 15.23 -42.47
N ASP A 111 -11.07 14.99 -42.64
CA ASP A 111 -12.07 16.01 -42.95
C ASP A 111 -12.35 16.93 -41.75
N ASN A 112 -12.38 16.37 -40.54
CA ASN A 112 -12.56 17.16 -39.33
C ASN A 112 -11.38 18.11 -39.10
N MET A 113 -10.14 17.69 -39.35
CA MET A 113 -8.97 18.58 -39.31
C MET A 113 -9.09 19.75 -40.30
N LEU A 114 -9.61 19.49 -41.52
CA LEU A 114 -9.80 20.52 -42.52
C LEU A 114 -10.85 21.55 -42.09
N LYS A 115 -11.93 21.10 -41.45
CA LYS A 115 -12.98 21.97 -40.87
C LYS A 115 -12.44 22.89 -39.77
N TRP A 116 -11.61 22.37 -38.88
CA TRP A 116 -10.97 23.17 -37.82
C TRP A 116 -10.02 24.23 -38.41
N TRP A 117 -9.22 23.85 -39.40
CA TRP A 117 -8.33 24.80 -40.08
C TRP A 117 -9.10 25.96 -40.72
N LYS A 118 -10.18 25.65 -41.44
CA LYS A 118 -11.04 26.68 -42.04
C LYS A 118 -11.67 27.59 -40.98
N TYR A 119 -12.20 27.03 -39.89
CA TYR A 119 -12.81 27.81 -38.81
C TYR A 119 -11.85 28.84 -38.21
N PHE A 120 -10.59 28.45 -37.98
CA PHE A 120 -9.61 29.30 -37.32
C PHE A 120 -8.88 30.28 -38.25
N PHE A 121 -8.71 29.94 -39.54
CA PHE A 121 -7.83 30.69 -40.44
C PHE A 121 -8.54 31.29 -41.66
N GLU A 122 -9.79 30.90 -41.96
CA GLU A 122 -10.54 31.40 -43.13
C GLU A 122 -11.40 32.64 -42.82
N ARG A 123 -11.23 33.26 -41.64
CA ARG A 123 -11.68 34.64 -41.42
C ARG A 123 -10.50 35.58 -41.15
N LYS A 124 -9.96 36.11 -42.24
CA LYS A 124 -9.39 37.46 -42.29
C LYS A 124 -9.67 38.09 -43.65
N GLN A 125 -10.54 39.10 -43.59
CA GLN A 125 -10.94 40.10 -44.61
C GLN A 125 -11.88 39.63 -45.71
#